data_AF-A0A378XDH7-F1
#
_entry.id   AF-A0A378XDH7-F1
#
_cell.length_a   1.000
_cell.length_b   1.000
_cell.length_c   1.000
_cell.angle_alpha   90.00
_cell.angle_beta   90.00
_cell.angle_gamma   90.00
#
_symmetry.space_group_name_H-M   'P 1'
#
loop_
_entity.id
_entity.type
_entity.pdbx_description
1 polymer ?
#
loop_
_entity_poly.entity_id
_entity_poly.type
_entity_poly.pdbx_seq_one_letter_code
_entity_poly.pdbx_strand_id
1 'polypeptide(L)'
;MGPKDLAPGLRPEADVLPHPHIGLSTITYLFNGEIMHRDSVGSEQAVRPGEVNWMTAGKGITHSERFEKPRREGGLLDGIQAWVALPEHREEMEPCFWHLAEKELPEFESDGAHGRLIAGELLGMQSPVPVESPQFFVHWQLQQGAKVSIPAEYLERAFYVVSGQIEVAHQRLEAGSMAVLTAGSAVVITALTEAVVMALGGESVGPRYIDWNFVSSSKERLEQARADWQAGRMKLPDLDDREFMPMPPKQGRVSEPRS
;
A
#
# COMPACT_ATOMS: atom_id res chain seq x y z
N MET A 1 0.93 9.03 2.19
CA MET A 1 1.84 9.97 1.53
C MET A 1 1.06 11.26 1.32
N GLY A 2 1.61 12.42 1.65
CA GLY A 2 0.83 13.67 1.56
C GLY A 2 -0.28 13.77 2.61
N PRO A 3 -1.23 14.72 2.45
CA PRO A 3 -1.31 15.67 1.35
C PRO A 3 -0.14 16.65 1.36
N LYS A 4 0.51 16.86 0.21
CA LYS A 4 1.66 17.77 0.09
C LYS A 4 1.61 18.53 -1.23
N ASP A 5 1.62 19.86 -1.14
CA ASP A 5 1.78 20.72 -2.30
C ASP A 5 3.27 20.77 -2.71
N LEU A 6 3.57 20.35 -3.93
CA LEU A 6 4.91 20.28 -4.48
C LEU A 6 5.13 21.45 -5.43
N ALA A 7 6.18 22.25 -5.16
CA ALA A 7 6.63 23.24 -6.12
C ALA A 7 7.25 22.56 -7.36
N PRO A 8 7.13 23.15 -8.56
CA PRO A 8 7.88 22.70 -9.72
C PRO A 8 9.40 22.80 -9.46
N GLY A 9 10.18 22.02 -10.19
CA GLY A 9 11.64 21.97 -10.01
C GLY A 9 12.07 21.14 -8.80
N LEU A 10 11.28 20.12 -8.41
CA LEU A 10 11.72 19.13 -7.42
C LEU A 10 13.13 18.63 -7.76
N ARG A 11 13.96 18.43 -6.75
CA ARG A 11 15.33 17.94 -6.95
C ARG A 11 15.33 16.41 -7.15
N PRO A 12 16.26 15.81 -7.91
CA PRO A 12 16.25 14.37 -8.21
C PRO A 12 16.16 13.48 -6.97
N GLU A 13 16.71 13.92 -5.83
CA GLU A 13 16.72 13.19 -4.56
C GLU A 13 15.33 13.05 -3.92
N ALA A 14 14.31 13.69 -4.47
CA ALA A 14 12.92 13.45 -4.08
C ALA A 14 12.40 12.10 -4.59
N ASP A 15 12.98 11.53 -5.65
CA ASP A 15 12.55 10.27 -6.23
C ASP A 15 12.91 9.07 -5.34
N VAL A 16 12.15 8.00 -5.50
CA VAL A 16 12.49 6.69 -4.95
C VAL A 16 13.28 5.93 -6.02
N LEU A 17 14.60 5.85 -5.82
CA LEU A 17 15.53 5.12 -6.69
C LEU A 17 15.18 3.63 -6.76
N PRO A 18 15.66 2.90 -7.79
CA PRO A 18 15.57 1.45 -7.88
C PRO A 18 15.92 0.76 -6.56
N HIS A 19 14.98 -0.04 -6.05
CA HIS A 19 15.13 -0.83 -4.84
C HIS A 19 14.34 -2.15 -4.94
N PRO A 20 14.76 -3.21 -4.22
CA PRO A 20 14.15 -4.52 -4.29
C PRO A 20 13.01 -4.69 -3.27
N HIS A 21 12.11 -5.62 -3.57
CA HIS A 21 11.18 -6.25 -2.63
C HIS A 21 11.19 -7.78 -2.81
N ILE A 22 10.85 -8.52 -1.75
CA ILE A 22 10.53 -9.96 -1.81
C ILE A 22 9.32 -10.28 -0.91
N GLY A 23 8.58 -11.35 -1.24
CA GLY A 23 7.56 -11.95 -0.37
C GLY A 23 6.35 -11.07 -0.04
N LEU A 24 6.11 -10.02 -0.82
CA LEU A 24 5.03 -9.07 -0.62
C LEU A 24 4.45 -8.58 -1.96
N SER A 25 3.26 -8.01 -1.91
CA SER A 25 2.75 -7.09 -2.92
C SER A 25 2.79 -5.65 -2.40
N THR A 26 3.06 -4.68 -3.26
CA THR A 26 2.90 -3.26 -2.98
C THR A 26 1.66 -2.74 -3.70
N ILE A 27 0.88 -1.94 -3.00
CA ILE A 27 -0.20 -1.14 -3.59
C ILE A 27 0.18 0.33 -3.55
N THR A 28 0.04 1.01 -4.68
CA THR A 28 0.08 2.48 -4.76
C THR A 28 -1.27 2.97 -5.30
N TYR A 29 -1.96 3.79 -4.52
CA TYR A 29 -3.27 4.37 -4.84
C TYR A 29 -3.26 5.87 -4.52
N LEU A 30 -3.59 6.72 -5.49
CA LEU A 30 -3.51 8.17 -5.33
C LEU A 30 -4.88 8.81 -5.20
N PHE A 31 -4.97 9.84 -4.35
CA PHE A 31 -6.08 10.80 -4.31
C PHE A 31 -5.77 12.01 -5.19
N ASN A 32 -4.49 12.40 -5.27
CA ASN A 32 -4.01 13.51 -6.10
C ASN A 32 -2.57 13.24 -6.59
N GLY A 33 -2.22 13.83 -7.73
CA GLY A 33 -0.86 13.79 -8.28
C GLY A 33 -0.63 12.65 -9.26
N GLU A 34 0.63 12.38 -9.57
CA GLU A 34 1.05 11.30 -10.46
C GLU A 34 2.42 10.77 -10.00
N ILE A 35 2.59 9.45 -10.02
CA ILE A 35 3.87 8.78 -9.75
C ILE A 35 4.18 7.87 -10.93
N MET A 36 5.39 7.96 -11.48
CA MET A 36 5.88 7.07 -12.54
C MET A 36 6.56 5.84 -11.93
N HIS A 37 6.01 4.66 -12.18
CA HIS A 37 6.58 3.38 -11.75
C HIS A 37 7.37 2.73 -12.89
N ARG A 38 8.55 2.18 -12.57
CA ARG A 38 9.32 1.31 -13.47
C ARG A 38 9.86 0.11 -12.72
N ASP A 39 9.84 -1.09 -13.31
CA ASP A 39 10.30 -2.30 -12.63
C ASP A 39 11.14 -3.25 -13.50
N SER A 40 11.73 -4.26 -12.84
CA SER A 40 12.58 -5.27 -13.47
C SER A 40 11.83 -6.29 -14.34
N VAL A 41 10.50 -6.34 -14.26
CA VAL A 41 9.67 -7.18 -15.16
C VAL A 41 9.26 -6.45 -16.44
N GLY A 42 9.68 -5.18 -16.58
CA GLY A 42 9.54 -4.39 -17.80
C GLY A 42 8.37 -3.43 -17.79
N SER A 43 7.71 -3.23 -16.65
CA SER A 43 6.61 -2.26 -16.56
C SER A 43 7.16 -0.83 -16.56
N GLU A 44 6.46 0.06 -17.27
CA GLU A 44 6.60 1.51 -17.16
C GLU A 44 5.19 2.10 -17.13
N GLN A 45 4.76 2.57 -15.96
CA GLN A 45 3.37 2.94 -15.76
C GLN A 45 3.22 4.10 -14.77
N ALA A 46 2.63 5.18 -15.23
CA ALA A 46 2.18 6.25 -14.35
C ALA A 46 0.88 5.84 -13.64
N VAL A 47 0.82 6.04 -12.33
CA VAL A 47 -0.41 5.95 -11.53
C VAL A 47 -0.94 7.35 -11.23
N ARG A 48 -2.24 7.54 -11.43
CA ARG A 48 -2.97 8.81 -11.25
C ARG A 48 -4.09 8.65 -10.23
N PRO A 49 -4.82 9.75 -9.89
CA PRO A 49 -5.88 9.68 -8.90
C PRO A 49 -6.92 8.63 -9.26
N GLY A 50 -7.24 7.79 -8.29
CA GLY A 50 -8.22 6.73 -8.43
C GLY A 50 -7.76 5.48 -9.18
N GLU A 51 -6.56 5.49 -9.77
CA GLU A 51 -5.93 4.32 -10.39
C GLU A 51 -5.13 3.52 -9.34
N VAL A 52 -4.85 2.25 -9.66
CA VAL A 52 -4.12 1.33 -8.78
C VAL A 52 -2.94 0.75 -9.53
N ASN A 53 -1.75 0.85 -8.94
CA ASN A 53 -0.63 -0.02 -9.26
C ASN A 53 -0.54 -1.11 -8.19
N TRP A 54 -0.60 -2.37 -8.63
CA TRP A 54 -0.43 -3.56 -7.80
C TRP A 54 0.78 -4.35 -8.29
N MET A 55 1.88 -4.29 -7.54
CA MET A 55 3.12 -5.00 -7.87
C MET A 55 3.28 -6.16 -6.89
N THR A 56 3.35 -7.40 -7.38
CA THR A 56 3.68 -8.57 -6.55
C THR A 56 5.14 -8.94 -6.74
N ALA A 57 5.91 -8.89 -5.67
CA ALA A 57 7.35 -9.13 -5.71
C ALA A 57 7.71 -10.62 -5.80
N GLY A 58 6.96 -11.50 -5.11
CA GLY A 58 7.28 -12.93 -5.04
C GLY A 58 8.75 -13.16 -4.67
N LYS A 59 9.45 -13.99 -5.45
CA LYS A 59 10.87 -14.30 -5.24
C LYS A 59 11.81 -13.09 -5.39
N GLY A 60 11.35 -12.01 -6.02
CA GLY A 60 12.06 -10.74 -6.10
C GLY A 60 11.70 -9.88 -7.30
N ILE A 61 11.45 -8.61 -7.04
CA ILE A 61 11.30 -7.54 -8.05
C ILE A 61 12.12 -6.34 -7.59
N THR A 62 12.71 -5.60 -8.52
CA THR A 62 13.21 -4.24 -8.24
C THR A 62 12.35 -3.22 -8.96
N HIS A 63 12.15 -2.06 -8.36
CA HIS A 63 11.39 -0.98 -8.98
C HIS A 63 11.82 0.40 -8.49
N SER A 64 11.44 1.42 -9.24
CA SER A 64 11.56 2.83 -8.86
C SER A 64 10.23 3.56 -8.99
N GLU A 65 10.08 4.62 -8.20
CA GLU A 65 8.93 5.52 -8.22
C GLU A 65 9.43 6.96 -8.39
N ARG A 66 9.12 7.56 -9.54
CA ARG A 66 9.64 8.87 -9.97
C ARG A 66 8.55 9.93 -9.99
N PHE A 67 8.86 11.13 -9.50
CA PHE A 67 7.94 12.27 -9.46
C PHE A 67 8.08 13.16 -10.70
N GLU A 68 8.11 12.57 -11.89
CA GLU A 68 8.44 13.29 -13.14
C GLU A 68 7.48 14.43 -13.47
N LYS A 69 6.18 14.18 -13.44
CA LYS A 69 5.17 15.21 -13.69
C LYS A 69 5.14 16.26 -12.58
N PRO A 70 5.07 15.91 -11.28
CA PRO A 70 5.20 16.90 -10.20
C PRO A 70 6.51 17.70 -10.27
N ARG A 71 7.61 17.11 -10.74
CA ARG A 71 8.88 17.83 -10.94
C ARG A 71 8.78 18.88 -12.04
N ARG A 72 8.08 18.60 -13.13
CA ARG A 72 7.89 19.54 -14.24
C ARG A 72 6.88 20.64 -13.90
N GLU A 73 5.77 20.27 -13.26
CA GLU A 73 4.57 21.10 -13.17
C GLU A 73 4.23 21.57 -11.75
N GLY A 74 4.78 20.91 -10.72
CA GLY A 74 4.31 21.04 -9.34
C GLY A 74 2.94 20.37 -9.13
N GLY A 75 2.29 20.71 -8.02
CA GLY A 75 0.93 20.29 -7.70
C GLY A 75 0.82 19.42 -6.46
N LEU A 76 -0.42 19.09 -6.10
CA LEU A 76 -0.76 18.28 -4.94
C LEU A 76 -0.42 16.81 -5.18
N LEU A 77 0.33 16.21 -4.25
CA LEU A 77 0.52 14.77 -4.14
C LEU A 77 -0.14 14.28 -2.85
N ASP A 78 -1.08 13.34 -3.00
CA ASP A 78 -1.75 12.69 -1.89
C ASP A 78 -2.14 11.26 -2.28
N GLY A 79 -1.93 10.31 -1.39
CA GLY A 79 -2.18 8.90 -1.69
C GLY A 79 -1.70 7.95 -0.60
N ILE A 80 -2.01 6.68 -0.79
CA ILE A 80 -1.63 5.59 0.10
C ILE A 80 -0.72 4.62 -0.63
N GLN A 81 0.32 4.21 0.07
CA GLN A 81 1.14 3.07 -0.28
C GLN A 81 1.06 2.08 0.88
N ALA A 82 0.83 0.82 0.57
CA ALA A 82 0.80 -0.24 1.57
C ALA A 82 1.48 -1.50 1.03
N TRP A 83 1.95 -2.35 1.95
CA TRP A 83 2.49 -3.66 1.63
C TRP A 83 1.54 -4.73 2.14
N VAL A 84 1.33 -5.74 1.31
CA VAL A 84 0.53 -6.92 1.63
C VAL A 84 1.46 -8.12 1.58
N ALA A 85 1.71 -8.75 2.72
CA ALA A 85 2.55 -9.94 2.77
C ALA A 85 1.90 -11.10 1.99
N LEU A 86 2.70 -11.85 1.25
CA LEU A 86 2.22 -13.04 0.54
C LEU A 86 2.04 -14.21 1.50
N PRO A 87 1.07 -15.11 1.28
CA PRO A 87 1.02 -16.38 2.01
C PRO A 87 2.26 -17.23 1.69
N GLU A 88 2.69 -18.07 2.63
CA GLU A 88 3.97 -18.82 2.56
C GLU A 88 4.15 -19.56 1.23
N HIS A 89 3.11 -20.24 0.75
CA HIS A 89 3.12 -21.00 -0.51
C HIS A 89 3.21 -20.13 -1.79
N ARG A 90 3.14 -18.81 -1.67
CA ARG A 90 3.28 -17.82 -2.75
C ARG A 90 4.53 -16.95 -2.62
N GLU A 91 5.27 -17.00 -1.51
CA GLU A 91 6.42 -16.11 -1.28
C GLU A 91 7.47 -16.16 -2.40
N GLU A 92 7.63 -17.31 -3.05
CA GLU A 92 8.60 -17.53 -4.13
C GLU A 92 7.98 -17.56 -5.54
N MET A 93 6.76 -17.05 -5.71
CA MET A 93 6.15 -16.92 -7.03
C MET A 93 6.93 -15.98 -7.95
N GLU A 94 6.67 -16.05 -9.26
CA GLU A 94 7.25 -15.08 -10.19
C GLU A 94 6.72 -13.66 -9.92
N PRO A 95 7.58 -12.64 -10.02
CA PRO A 95 7.15 -11.25 -9.87
C PRO A 95 6.18 -10.85 -10.99
N CYS A 96 5.21 -10.01 -10.68
CA CYS A 96 4.26 -9.48 -11.66
C CYS A 96 3.76 -8.08 -11.28
N PHE A 97 3.17 -7.39 -12.26
CA PHE A 97 2.65 -6.04 -12.10
C PHE A 97 1.30 -5.91 -12.80
N TRP A 98 0.37 -5.19 -12.17
CA TRP A 98 -0.96 -4.90 -12.66
C TRP A 98 -1.27 -3.42 -12.47
N HIS A 99 -1.88 -2.83 -13.49
CA HIS A 99 -2.40 -1.46 -13.44
C HIS A 99 -3.86 -1.45 -13.81
N LEU A 100 -4.67 -0.84 -12.96
CA LEU A 100 -6.12 -0.75 -13.13
C LEU A 100 -6.51 0.73 -13.11
N ALA A 101 -7.23 1.15 -14.15
CA ALA A 101 -7.80 2.48 -14.22
C ALA A 101 -8.98 2.63 -13.25
N GLU A 102 -9.29 3.86 -12.86
CA GLU A 102 -10.41 4.20 -11.96
C GLU A 102 -11.72 3.49 -12.34
N LYS A 103 -12.10 3.53 -13.62
CA LYS A 103 -13.34 2.95 -14.15
C LYS A 103 -13.42 1.42 -14.09
N GLU A 104 -12.31 0.74 -13.81
CA GLU A 104 -12.25 -0.73 -13.72
C GLU A 104 -12.51 -1.22 -12.30
N LEU A 105 -12.49 -0.31 -11.31
CA LEU A 105 -12.68 -0.64 -9.92
C LEU A 105 -14.17 -0.56 -9.55
N PRO A 106 -14.72 -1.54 -8.81
CA PRO A 106 -16.10 -1.47 -8.33
C PRO A 106 -16.32 -0.26 -7.42
N GLU A 107 -17.37 0.49 -7.69
CA GLU A 107 -17.85 1.59 -6.86
C GLU A 107 -19.23 1.29 -6.29
N PHE A 108 -19.52 1.85 -5.12
CA PHE A 108 -20.78 1.70 -4.43
C PHE A 108 -21.11 2.93 -3.61
N GLU A 109 -22.40 3.21 -3.46
CA GLU A 109 -22.90 4.38 -2.71
C GLU A 109 -23.89 3.95 -1.64
N SER A 110 -23.92 4.68 -0.52
CA SER A 110 -24.90 4.49 0.55
C SER A 110 -25.01 5.76 1.38
N ASP A 111 -26.21 6.36 1.47
CA ASP A 111 -26.58 7.46 2.40
C ASP A 111 -25.44 8.40 2.82
N GLY A 112 -24.90 9.15 1.85
CA GLY A 112 -23.83 10.13 2.08
C GLY A 112 -22.41 9.55 2.08
N ALA A 113 -22.24 8.28 1.72
CA ALA A 113 -20.95 7.62 1.50
C ALA A 113 -20.81 7.19 0.04
N HIS A 114 -19.64 7.44 -0.53
CA HIS A 114 -19.16 6.84 -1.79
C HIS A 114 -17.96 5.97 -1.47
N GLY A 115 -17.96 4.75 -2.00
CA GLY A 115 -16.94 3.74 -1.76
C GLY A 115 -16.38 3.17 -3.05
N ARG A 116 -15.09 2.88 -3.03
CA ARG A 116 -14.38 2.19 -4.10
C ARG A 116 -13.66 0.97 -3.53
N LEU A 117 -13.97 -0.21 -4.06
CA LEU A 117 -13.27 -1.44 -3.72
C LEU A 117 -12.01 -1.54 -4.56
N ILE A 118 -10.87 -1.23 -3.94
CA ILE A 118 -9.58 -1.19 -4.60
C ILE A 118 -9.04 -2.61 -4.80
N ALA A 119 -9.05 -3.45 -3.77
CA ALA A 119 -8.54 -4.81 -3.84
C ALA A 119 -9.41 -5.78 -3.05
N GLY A 120 -9.45 -7.05 -3.49
CA GLY A 120 -10.13 -8.13 -2.79
C GLY A 120 -11.66 -8.11 -2.93
N GLU A 121 -12.37 -8.57 -1.90
CA GLU A 121 -13.82 -8.76 -1.90
C GLU A 121 -14.47 -8.12 -0.67
N LEU A 122 -15.55 -7.37 -0.87
CA LEU A 122 -16.35 -6.82 0.23
C LEU A 122 -17.81 -6.67 -0.19
N LEU A 123 -18.74 -7.09 0.68
CA LEU A 123 -20.19 -6.97 0.45
C LEU A 123 -20.65 -7.61 -0.88
N GLY A 124 -20.03 -8.74 -1.24
CA GLY A 124 -20.31 -9.48 -2.49
C GLY A 124 -19.82 -8.79 -3.77
N MET A 125 -19.09 -7.67 -3.65
CA MET A 125 -18.36 -7.05 -4.75
C MET A 125 -16.93 -7.56 -4.78
N GLN A 126 -16.39 -7.75 -5.97
CA GLN A 126 -15.05 -8.26 -6.21
C GLN A 126 -14.25 -7.26 -7.04
N SER A 127 -13.10 -6.82 -6.53
CA SER A 127 -12.13 -6.06 -7.34
C SER A 127 -11.40 -7.00 -8.30
N PRO A 128 -11.06 -6.54 -9.52
CA PRO A 128 -10.26 -7.30 -10.48
C PRO A 128 -8.77 -7.36 -10.11
N VAL A 129 -8.31 -6.69 -9.04
CA VAL A 129 -6.92 -6.82 -8.55
C VAL A 129 -6.64 -8.28 -8.21
N PRO A 130 -5.57 -8.89 -8.76
CA PRO A 130 -5.20 -10.27 -8.49
C PRO A 130 -4.48 -10.38 -7.14
N VAL A 131 -5.28 -10.44 -6.08
CA VAL A 131 -4.80 -10.64 -4.71
C VAL A 131 -4.38 -12.10 -4.48
N GLU A 132 -3.36 -12.31 -3.65
CA GLU A 132 -2.82 -13.64 -3.35
C GLU A 132 -3.36 -14.25 -2.04
N SER A 133 -4.17 -13.49 -1.29
CA SER A 133 -4.90 -13.95 -0.10
C SER A 133 -6.27 -13.25 0.00
N PRO A 134 -7.27 -13.87 0.67
CA PRO A 134 -8.55 -13.24 0.93
C PRO A 134 -8.39 -11.96 1.74
N GLN A 135 -8.88 -10.84 1.20
CA GLN A 135 -8.74 -9.51 1.79
C GLN A 135 -9.76 -8.53 1.22
N PHE A 136 -9.78 -7.33 1.77
CA PHE A 136 -10.35 -6.14 1.13
C PHE A 136 -9.48 -4.91 1.39
N PHE A 137 -9.49 -4.00 0.43
CA PHE A 137 -8.93 -2.66 0.56
C PHE A 137 -9.88 -1.67 -0.08
N VAL A 138 -10.41 -0.73 0.69
CA VAL A 138 -11.50 0.16 0.29
C VAL A 138 -11.14 1.60 0.58
N HIS A 139 -11.44 2.47 -0.37
CA HIS A 139 -11.45 3.91 -0.19
C HIS A 139 -12.89 4.39 0.00
N TRP A 140 -13.15 5.11 1.10
CA TRP A 140 -14.43 5.76 1.37
C TRP A 140 -14.29 7.28 1.42
N GLN A 141 -15.20 7.95 0.74
CA GLN A 141 -15.47 9.38 0.88
C GLN A 141 -16.82 9.53 1.58
N LEU A 142 -16.81 10.19 2.73
CA LEU A 142 -17.95 10.27 3.64
C LEU A 142 -18.37 11.72 3.83
N GLN A 143 -19.65 12.02 3.63
CA GLN A 143 -20.26 13.27 4.07
C GLN A 143 -20.42 13.27 5.59
N GLN A 144 -20.53 14.46 6.20
CA GLN A 144 -20.81 14.57 7.63
C GLN A 144 -22.10 13.83 7.99
N GLY A 145 -22.04 12.98 9.02
CA GLY A 145 -23.15 12.16 9.50
C GLY A 145 -23.32 10.83 8.76
N ALA A 146 -22.62 10.61 7.65
CA ALA A 146 -22.65 9.35 6.92
C ALA A 146 -22.13 8.20 7.79
N LYS A 147 -22.68 7.00 7.58
CA LYS A 147 -22.33 5.79 8.33
C LYS A 147 -21.98 4.68 7.37
N VAL A 148 -20.83 4.05 7.60
CA VAL A 148 -20.40 2.87 6.87
C VAL A 148 -19.99 1.78 7.84
N SER A 149 -20.09 0.53 7.40
CA SER A 149 -19.76 -0.63 8.23
C SER A 149 -18.85 -1.59 7.48
N ILE A 150 -18.01 -2.28 8.24
CA ILE A 150 -17.28 -3.45 7.77
C ILE A 150 -17.89 -4.68 8.46
N PRO A 151 -18.35 -5.68 7.69
CA PRO A 151 -18.83 -6.96 8.23
C PRO A 151 -17.77 -7.67 9.09
N ALA A 152 -18.22 -8.64 9.89
CA ALA A 152 -17.34 -9.44 10.77
C ALA A 152 -16.57 -10.56 10.05
N GLU A 153 -16.72 -10.68 8.73
CA GLU A 153 -16.26 -11.81 7.92
C GLU A 153 -14.76 -12.03 8.05
N TYR A 154 -13.96 -10.97 7.90
CA TYR A 154 -12.52 -11.02 8.10
C TYR A 154 -12.11 -10.81 9.56
N LEU A 155 -11.15 -11.59 10.02
CA LEU A 155 -10.63 -11.51 11.39
C LEU A 155 -9.82 -10.23 11.61
N GLU A 156 -8.90 -9.92 10.70
CA GLU A 156 -8.06 -8.73 10.77
C GLU A 156 -8.73 -7.61 9.99
N ARG A 157 -9.05 -6.50 10.67
CA ARG A 157 -9.72 -5.35 10.06
C ARG A 157 -9.26 -4.05 10.71
N ALA A 158 -9.17 -2.99 9.92
CA ALA A 158 -8.83 -1.66 10.39
C ALA A 158 -9.47 -0.56 9.55
N PHE A 159 -9.61 0.62 10.16
CA PHE A 159 -9.86 1.88 9.46
C PHE A 159 -8.66 2.80 9.63
N TYR A 160 -8.27 3.50 8.58
CA TYR A 160 -7.27 4.56 8.61
C TYR A 160 -7.91 5.86 8.12
N VAL A 161 -7.85 6.90 8.95
CA VAL A 161 -8.41 8.22 8.62
C VAL A 161 -7.39 8.99 7.81
N VAL A 162 -7.67 9.21 6.52
CA VAL A 162 -6.81 10.01 5.64
C VAL A 162 -7.04 11.50 5.91
N SER A 163 -8.31 11.90 5.98
CA SER A 163 -8.71 13.29 6.24
C SER A 163 -10.05 13.34 6.97
N GLY A 164 -10.33 14.49 7.61
CA GLY A 164 -11.54 14.66 8.40
C GLY A 164 -11.50 13.94 9.74
N GLN A 165 -12.68 13.66 10.28
CA GLN A 165 -12.86 13.06 11.59
C GLN A 165 -14.00 12.05 11.59
N ILE A 166 -13.79 10.92 12.26
CA ILE A 166 -14.79 9.87 12.42
C ILE A 166 -14.96 9.51 13.89
N GLU A 167 -16.08 8.87 14.20
CA GLU A 167 -16.32 8.18 15.46
C GLU A 167 -16.43 6.67 15.21
N VAL A 168 -15.71 5.89 16.01
CA VAL A 168 -15.79 4.42 16.04
C VAL A 168 -15.83 3.96 17.50
N ALA A 169 -16.81 3.15 17.87
CA ALA A 169 -16.98 2.66 19.25
C ALA A 169 -16.88 3.79 20.31
N HIS A 170 -17.54 4.93 20.07
CA HIS A 170 -17.51 6.14 20.92
C HIS A 170 -16.15 6.82 21.07
N GLN A 171 -15.17 6.45 20.24
CA GLN A 171 -13.87 7.10 20.17
C GLN A 171 -13.80 7.96 18.91
N ARG A 172 -13.41 9.22 19.09
CA ARG A 172 -13.15 10.15 18.01
C ARG A 172 -11.75 9.92 17.46
N LEU A 173 -11.64 9.79 16.15
CA LEU A 173 -10.39 9.65 15.42
C LEU A 173 -10.26 10.77 14.41
N GLU A 174 -9.03 11.28 14.29
CA GLU A 174 -8.67 12.37 13.38
C GLU A 174 -7.70 11.85 12.30
N ALA A 175 -7.47 12.66 11.28
CA ALA A 175 -6.53 12.36 10.20
C ALA A 175 -5.17 11.84 10.73
N GLY A 176 -4.67 10.77 10.10
CA GLY A 176 -3.45 10.07 10.52
C GLY A 176 -3.66 8.98 11.57
N SER A 177 -4.88 8.81 12.10
CA SER A 177 -5.19 7.77 13.08
C SER A 177 -5.61 6.45 12.42
N MET A 178 -5.26 5.33 13.05
CA MET A 178 -5.71 3.99 12.66
C MET A 178 -6.47 3.31 13.81
N ALA A 179 -7.65 2.78 13.51
CA ALA A 179 -8.41 1.91 14.40
C ALA A 179 -8.21 0.45 14.00
N VAL A 180 -7.57 -0.34 14.85
CA VAL A 180 -7.50 -1.80 14.67
C VAL A 180 -8.67 -2.43 15.40
N LEU A 181 -9.45 -3.26 14.70
CA LEU A 181 -10.71 -3.78 15.18
C LEU A 181 -10.55 -5.15 15.83
N THR A 182 -11.30 -5.40 16.89
CA THR A 182 -11.45 -6.74 17.45
C THR A 182 -12.28 -7.63 16.51
N ALA A 183 -11.89 -8.89 16.36
CA ALA A 183 -12.63 -9.87 15.57
C ALA A 183 -14.05 -10.14 16.13
N GLY A 184 -14.92 -10.70 15.29
CA GLY A 184 -16.19 -11.29 15.74
C GLY A 184 -17.41 -10.37 15.81
N SER A 185 -17.28 -9.09 15.42
CA SER A 185 -18.45 -8.21 15.27
C SER A 185 -18.28 -7.21 14.13
N ALA A 186 -19.39 -6.88 13.47
CA ALA A 186 -19.40 -5.80 12.50
C ALA A 186 -19.14 -4.47 13.23
N VAL A 187 -18.37 -3.59 12.62
CA VAL A 187 -18.05 -2.29 13.20
C VAL A 187 -18.58 -1.21 12.28
N VAL A 188 -19.29 -0.26 12.87
CA VAL A 188 -19.82 0.93 12.19
C VAL A 188 -18.96 2.13 12.58
N ILE A 189 -18.63 2.95 11.59
CA ILE A 189 -18.07 4.28 11.83
C ILE A 189 -19.08 5.34 11.43
N THR A 190 -19.05 6.49 12.10
CA THR A 190 -19.83 7.68 11.72
C THR A 190 -18.87 8.81 11.39
N ALA A 191 -19.06 9.46 10.25
CA ALA A 191 -18.29 10.63 9.89
C ALA A 191 -18.74 11.84 10.73
N LEU A 192 -17.85 12.42 11.53
CA LEU A 192 -18.13 13.62 12.34
C LEU A 192 -17.98 14.91 11.53
N THR A 193 -17.18 14.84 10.47
CA THR A 193 -17.02 15.86 9.42
C THR A 193 -17.08 15.15 8.06
N GLU A 194 -16.99 15.90 6.96
CA GLU A 194 -16.56 15.28 5.70
C GLU A 194 -15.21 14.59 5.94
N ALA A 195 -15.05 13.36 5.46
CA ALA A 195 -13.90 12.52 5.77
C ALA A 195 -13.53 11.58 4.62
N VAL A 196 -12.22 11.31 4.49
CA VAL A 196 -11.70 10.24 3.64
C VAL A 196 -11.11 9.16 4.54
N VAL A 197 -11.58 7.93 4.35
CA VAL A 197 -11.21 6.79 5.20
C VAL A 197 -10.80 5.62 4.31
N MET A 198 -9.65 5.01 4.62
CA MET A 198 -9.30 3.70 4.10
C MET A 198 -9.79 2.63 5.05
N ALA A 199 -10.41 1.59 4.49
CA ALA A 199 -10.78 0.40 5.21
C ALA A 199 -10.02 -0.78 4.63
N LEU A 200 -9.40 -1.57 5.51
CA LEU A 200 -8.57 -2.70 5.11
C LEU A 200 -8.76 -3.88 6.04
N GLY A 201 -8.58 -5.08 5.52
CA GLY A 201 -8.65 -6.29 6.31
C GLY A 201 -8.51 -7.54 5.46
N GLY A 202 -8.44 -8.69 6.11
CA GLY A 202 -8.26 -9.96 5.43
C GLY A 202 -8.04 -11.13 6.36
N GLU A 203 -7.75 -12.27 5.74
CA GLU A 203 -7.29 -13.46 6.44
C GLU A 203 -5.81 -13.34 6.81
N SER A 204 -5.46 -13.83 8.00
CA SER A 204 -4.08 -13.82 8.45
C SER A 204 -3.23 -14.72 7.55
N VAL A 205 -2.12 -14.19 7.03
CA VAL A 205 -1.14 -14.99 6.28
C VAL A 205 -0.10 -15.66 7.19
N GLY A 206 -0.25 -15.52 8.52
CA GLY A 206 0.70 -15.98 9.53
C GLY A 206 1.84 -14.98 9.80
N PRO A 207 2.76 -15.31 10.72
CA PRO A 207 3.84 -14.40 11.12
C PRO A 207 4.80 -14.11 9.97
N ARG A 208 5.30 -12.88 9.90
CA ARG A 208 6.32 -12.45 8.93
C ARG A 208 7.46 -11.72 9.61
N TYR A 209 8.66 -11.96 9.12
CA TYR A 209 9.84 -11.17 9.43
C TYR A 209 9.99 -10.08 8.38
N ILE A 210 10.40 -8.89 8.83
CA ILE A 210 10.65 -7.74 7.97
C ILE A 210 12.09 -7.28 8.22
N ASP A 211 12.87 -7.17 7.14
CA ASP A 211 14.18 -6.53 7.14
C ASP A 211 14.27 -5.58 5.95
N TRP A 212 14.24 -4.26 6.21
CA TRP A 212 14.15 -3.23 5.18
C TRP A 212 12.94 -3.46 4.25
N ASN A 213 13.17 -3.70 2.95
CA ASN A 213 12.14 -3.95 1.94
C ASN A 213 11.87 -5.44 1.72
N PHE A 214 12.37 -6.30 2.60
CA PHE A 214 12.21 -7.74 2.47
C PHE A 214 11.23 -8.26 3.51
N VAL A 215 10.23 -9.01 3.06
CA VAL A 215 9.23 -9.67 3.91
C VAL A 215 9.29 -11.16 3.61
N SER A 216 9.35 -12.01 4.65
CA SER A 216 9.30 -13.46 4.48
C SER A 216 8.94 -14.17 5.78
N SER A 217 8.39 -15.36 5.64
CA SER A 217 8.26 -16.36 6.70
C SER A 217 9.60 -16.88 7.25
N SER A 218 10.72 -16.71 6.54
CA SER A 218 12.07 -17.21 6.90
C SER A 218 13.09 -16.08 7.08
N LYS A 219 13.83 -16.10 8.21
CA LYS A 219 14.95 -15.17 8.44
C LYS A 219 16.13 -15.44 7.51
N GLU A 220 16.39 -16.70 7.22
CA GLU A 220 17.46 -17.13 6.30
C GLU A 220 17.21 -16.55 4.90
N ARG A 221 15.94 -16.52 4.47
CA ARG A 221 15.55 -15.93 3.19
C ARG A 221 15.81 -14.42 3.13
N LEU A 222 15.53 -13.70 4.21
CA LEU A 222 15.84 -12.26 4.33
C LEU A 222 17.35 -11.99 4.25
N GLU A 223 18.15 -12.80 4.96
CA GLU A 223 19.62 -12.68 4.91
C GLU A 223 20.18 -12.96 3.52
N GLN A 224 19.63 -13.95 2.81
CA GLN A 224 19.96 -14.22 1.42
C GLN A 224 19.61 -13.03 0.51
N ALA A 225 18.41 -12.47 0.63
CA ALA A 225 17.97 -11.31 -0.16
C ALA A 225 18.85 -10.07 0.09
N ARG A 226 19.22 -9.82 1.34
CA ARG A 226 20.19 -8.78 1.71
C ARG A 226 21.54 -9.01 1.04
N ALA A 227 22.08 -10.23 1.08
CA ALA A 227 23.34 -10.56 0.44
C ALA A 227 23.26 -10.44 -1.09
N ASP A 228 22.13 -10.79 -1.70
CA ASP A 228 21.88 -10.67 -3.14
C ASP A 228 21.84 -9.21 -3.59
N TRP A 229 21.14 -8.35 -2.85
CA TRP A 229 21.10 -6.92 -3.14
C TRP A 229 22.47 -6.26 -2.98
N GLN A 230 23.19 -6.54 -1.88
CA GLN A 230 24.53 -6.00 -1.64
C GLN A 230 25.55 -6.39 -2.72
N ALA A 231 25.39 -7.56 -3.32
CA ALA A 231 26.27 -8.05 -4.36
C ALA A 231 25.80 -7.72 -5.79
N GLY A 232 24.70 -6.96 -5.95
CA GLY A 232 24.16 -6.60 -7.26
C GLY A 232 23.63 -7.80 -8.07
N ARG A 233 23.12 -8.84 -7.39
CA ARG A 233 22.59 -10.05 -8.05
C ARG A 233 21.13 -9.94 -8.47
N MET A 234 20.44 -8.86 -8.12
CA MET A 234 19.06 -8.59 -8.53
C MET A 234 19.05 -7.68 -9.76
N LYS A 235 18.30 -8.07 -10.79
CA LYS A 235 18.12 -7.26 -12.01
C LYS A 235 17.48 -5.92 -11.66
N LEU A 236 18.02 -4.81 -12.16
CA LEU A 236 17.43 -3.47 -12.08
C LEU A 236 16.39 -3.24 -13.21
N PRO A 237 15.48 -2.26 -13.09
CA PRO A 237 14.56 -1.90 -14.16
C PRO A 237 15.31 -1.50 -15.44
N ASP A 238 14.93 -2.06 -16.59
CA ASP A 238 15.65 -1.82 -17.86
C ASP A 238 15.63 -0.33 -18.29
N LEU A 239 14.65 0.43 -17.80
CA LEU A 239 14.47 1.86 -18.08
C LEU A 239 14.93 2.77 -16.92
N ASP A 240 15.50 2.21 -15.86
CA ASP A 240 16.01 2.95 -14.69
C ASP A 240 17.09 2.12 -13.94
N ASP A 241 18.26 1.93 -14.57
CA ASP A 241 19.31 1.00 -14.12
C ASP A 241 20.65 1.66 -13.73
N ARG A 242 20.71 2.99 -13.72
CA ARG A 242 21.97 3.74 -13.57
C ARG A 242 22.41 3.93 -12.12
N GLU A 243 21.46 3.99 -11.21
CA GLU A 243 21.64 4.22 -9.78
C GLU A 243 20.60 3.42 -9.02
N PHE A 244 20.89 3.05 -7.78
CA PHE A 244 19.97 2.27 -6.95
C PHE A 244 20.16 2.58 -5.47
N MET A 245 19.15 2.28 -4.67
CA MET A 245 19.19 2.49 -3.22
C MET A 245 20.17 1.51 -2.56
N PRO A 246 21.26 1.96 -1.91
CA PRO A 246 22.19 1.05 -1.26
C PRO A 246 21.52 0.32 -0.09
N MET A 247 21.95 -0.92 0.18
CA MET A 247 21.46 -1.66 1.35
C MET A 247 21.76 -0.86 2.63
N PRO A 248 20.77 -0.61 3.51
CA PRO A 248 21.03 0.05 4.77
C PRO A 248 21.93 -0.81 5.67
N PRO A 249 22.77 -0.20 6.52
CA PRO A 249 23.56 -0.93 7.50
C PRO A 249 22.64 -1.72 8.44
N LYS A 250 23.07 -2.89 8.91
CA LYS A 250 22.33 -3.60 9.97
C LYS A 250 22.31 -2.72 11.21
N GLN A 251 21.11 -2.34 11.67
CA GLN A 251 20.98 -1.70 12.98
C GLN A 251 21.47 -2.71 14.02
N GLY A 252 22.40 -2.30 14.88
CA GLY A 252 22.84 -3.14 16.00
C GLY A 252 21.63 -3.51 16.87
N ARG A 253 21.66 -4.69 17.50
CA ARG A 253 20.63 -5.06 18.47
C ARG A 253 20.48 -3.94 19.49
N VAL A 254 19.34 -3.27 19.51
CA VAL A 254 18.93 -2.50 20.68
C VAL A 254 18.80 -3.55 21.78
N SER A 255 19.69 -3.51 22.77
CA SER A 255 19.54 -4.34 23.95
C SER A 255 18.20 -3.99 24.58
N GLU A 256 17.29 -4.97 24.67
CA GLU A 256 16.07 -4.78 25.45
C GLU A 256 16.47 -4.32 26.86
N PRO A 257 15.77 -3.33 27.44
CA PRO A 257 16.00 -2.98 28.83
C PRO A 257 15.81 -4.24 29.65
N ARG A 258 16.85 -4.62 30.40
CA ARG A 258 16.75 -5.70 31.38
C ARG A 258 15.63 -5.32 32.35
N SER A 259 14.65 -6.21 32.47
CA SER A 259 13.57 -6.19 33.47
C SER A 259 14.08 -5.90 34.88
#